data_AF-A0A9X7Y0R4-F1
#
_entry.id   AF-A0A9X7Y0R4-F1
#
_cell.length_a   1.000
_cell.length_b   1.000
_cell.length_c   1.000
_cell.angle_alpha   90.00
_cell.angle_beta   90.00
_cell.angle_gamma   90.00
#
_symmetry.space_group_name_H-M   'P 1'
#
loop_
_entity.id
_entity.type
_entity.pdbx_description
1 polymer ?
#
loop_
_entity_poly.entity_id
_entity_poly.type
_entity_poly.pdbx_seq_one_letter_code
_entity_poly.pdbx_strand_id
1 'polypeptide(L)' 'MTIIKVKEKFFLLNEDGVIELNENIEKIDVLIVHTVNEEEIIKAKEDGYKLFECKDDVKECLNKIYNILFTRKKSCKFA' A
#
# COMPACT_ATOMS: atom_id res chain seq x y z
N MET A 1 9.43 6.68 0.03
CA MET A 1 9.17 5.72 -1.07
C MET A 1 8.60 4.45 -0.47
N THR A 2 7.50 3.94 -1.01
CA THR A 2 6.84 2.71 -0.56
C THR A 2 6.44 1.87 -1.76
N ILE A 3 6.78 0.58 -1.74
CA ILE A 3 6.50 -0.34 -2.82
C ILE A 3 5.18 -1.06 -2.54
N ILE A 4 4.23 -0.87 -3.43
CA ILE A 4 2.89 -1.44 -3.34
C ILE A 4 2.70 -2.47 -4.44
N LYS A 5 2.34 -3.69 -4.07
CA LYS A 5 1.89 -4.70 -5.03
C LYS A 5 0.37 -4.74 -5.09
N VAL A 6 -0.18 -4.68 -6.30
CA VAL A 6 -1.62 -4.85 -6.56
C VAL A 6 -1.77 -5.87 -7.67
N LYS A 7 -2.38 -7.02 -7.36
CA LYS A 7 -2.43 -8.17 -8.28
C LYS A 7 -1.01 -8.58 -8.73
N GLU A 8 -0.68 -8.38 -10.00
CA GLU A 8 0.63 -8.72 -10.60
C GLU A 8 1.48 -7.49 -10.93
N LYS A 9 1.04 -6.29 -10.53
CA LYS A 9 1.74 -5.03 -10.82
C LYS A 9 2.35 -4.45 -9.55
N PHE A 10 3.54 -3.88 -9.67
CA PHE A 10 4.17 -3.12 -8.59
C PHE A 10 4.11 -1.62 -8.90
N PHE A 11 3.81 -0.87 -7.85
CA PHE A 11 3.69 0.58 -7.87
C PHE A 11 4.65 1.15 -6.83
N LEU A 12 5.44 2.13 -7.24
CA LEU A 12 6.27 2.94 -6.37
C LEU A 12 5.49 4.19 -5.99
N LEU A 13 5.17 4.33 -4.72
CA LEU A 13 4.58 5.54 -4.17
C LEU A 13 5.67 6.41 -3.54
N ASN A 14 5.85 7.59 -4.12
CA ASN A 14 6.72 8.62 -3.56
C ASN A 14 5.91 9.65 -2.75
N GLU A 15 6.59 10.36 -1.84
CA GLU A 15 5.93 11.29 -0.90
C GLU A 15 5.33 12.50 -1.63
N ASP A 16 5.91 12.87 -2.77
CA ASP A 16 5.48 13.92 -3.69
C ASP A 16 4.21 13.56 -4.48
N GLY A 17 3.65 12.36 -4.30
CA GLY A 17 2.40 11.92 -4.94
C GLY A 17 2.58 11.31 -6.32
N VAL A 18 3.83 11.17 -6.78
CA VAL A 18 4.13 10.45 -8.02
C VAL A 18 3.99 8.95 -7.77
N ILE A 19 3.26 8.28 -8.68
CA ILE A 19 3.05 6.84 -8.71
C ILE A 19 3.71 6.30 -9.97
N GLU A 20 4.72 5.47 -9.82
CA GLU A 20 5.44 4.85 -10.94
C GLU A 20 5.15 3.35 -11.00
N LEU A 21 4.99 2.80 -12.20
CA LEU A 21 4.88 1.36 -12.40
C LEU A 21 6.29 0.78 -12.52
N ASN A 22 6.57 -0.30 -11.79
CA ASN A 22 7.84 -1.03 -11.92
C ASN A 22 7.58 -2.54 -11.93
N GLU A 23 8.30 -3.27 -12.77
CA GLU A 23 8.13 -4.71 -12.95
C GLU A 23 9.30 -5.52 -12.36
N ASN A 24 10.41 -4.85 -11.99
CA ASN A 24 11.63 -5.49 -11.48
C ASN A 24 11.84 -5.21 -9.99
N ILE A 25 10.86 -5.57 -9.16
CA ILE A 25 10.98 -5.37 -7.71
C ILE A 25 10.89 -6.71 -6.97
N GLU A 26 11.92 -7.00 -6.17
CA GLU A 26 12.02 -8.23 -5.38
C GLU A 26 11.42 -8.11 -3.97
N LYS A 27 11.15 -6.89 -3.48
CA LYS A 27 10.64 -6.65 -2.12
C LYS A 27 9.40 -5.76 -2.10
N ILE A 28 8.36 -6.21 -1.40
CA ILE A 28 7.08 -5.53 -1.28
C ILE A 28 6.97 -4.93 0.13
N ASP A 29 6.53 -3.68 0.25
CA ASP A 29 6.21 -3.08 1.55
C ASP A 29 4.73 -3.24 1.90
N VAL A 30 3.85 -3.12 0.90
CA VAL A 30 2.40 -3.24 1.06
C VAL A 30 1.80 -4.08 -0.07
N LEU A 31 1.01 -5.09 0.28
CA LEU A 31 0.22 -5.89 -0.66
C LEU A 31 -1.26 -5.48 -0.55
N ILE A 32 -1.86 -5.07 -1.67
CA ILE A 32 -3.30 -4.81 -1.76
C ILE A 32 -4.02 -6.09 -2.16
N VAL A 33 -4.96 -6.51 -1.34
CA VAL A 33 -5.85 -7.66 -1.58
C VAL A 33 -7.31 -7.22 -1.58
N HIS A 34 -8.17 -7.93 -2.29
CA HIS A 34 -9.61 -7.63 -2.30
C HIS A 34 -10.30 -8.09 -1.02
N THR A 35 -9.84 -9.22 -0.47
CA THR A 35 -10.31 -9.83 0.76
C THR A 35 -9.10 -10.33 1.52
N VAL A 36 -9.00 -10.01 2.81
CA VAL A 36 -7.95 -10.54 3.68
C VAL A 36 -8.36 -11.90 4.21
N ASN A 37 -7.49 -12.90 4.01
CA ASN A 37 -7.63 -14.25 4.54
C ASN A 37 -6.53 -14.54 5.58
N GLU A 38 -6.74 -15.54 6.44
CA GLU A 38 -5.78 -15.92 7.48
C GLU A 38 -4.42 -16.34 6.89
N GLU A 39 -4.43 -17.10 5.77
CA GLU A 39 -3.22 -17.49 5.06
C GLU A 39 -2.40 -16.29 4.57
N GLU A 40 -3.08 -15.25 4.07
CA GLU A 40 -2.41 -14.04 3.59
C GLU A 40 -1.80 -13.27 4.77
N ILE A 41 -2.49 -13.22 5.92
CA ILE A 41 -1.96 -12.58 7.14
C ILE A 41 -0.70 -13.29 7.62
N ILE A 42 -0.69 -14.61 7.61
CA ILE A 42 0.48 -15.41 8.02
C ILE A 42 1.65 -15.13 7.09
N LYS A 43 1.44 -15.23 5.77
CA LYS A 43 2.49 -14.92 4.77
C LYS A 43 3.02 -13.49 4.91
N ALA A 44 2.14 -12.51 5.08
CA ALA A 44 2.54 -11.12 5.28
C ALA A 44 3.44 -10.94 6.51
N LYS A 45 3.16 -11.69 7.58
CA LYS A 45 3.96 -11.68 8.80
C LYS A 45 5.31 -12.37 8.61
N GLU A 46 5.36 -13.48 7.86
CA GLU A 46 6.60 -14.21 7.56
C GLU A 46 7.52 -13.42 6.63
N ASP A 47 6.96 -12.83 5.57
CA ASP A 47 7.72 -12.08 4.55
C ASP A 47 7.97 -10.61 4.95
N GLY A 48 7.30 -10.13 6.00
CA GLY A 48 7.53 -8.80 6.58
C GLY A 48 6.91 -7.63 5.79
N TYR A 49 5.83 -7.87 5.03
CA TYR A 49 5.06 -6.82 4.34
C TYR A 49 3.71 -6.56 5.02
N LYS A 50 3.08 -5.42 4.71
CA LYS A 50 1.77 -5.05 5.23
C LYS A 50 0.66 -5.45 4.26
N LEU A 51 -0.48 -5.89 4.78
CA LEU A 51 -1.68 -6.11 3.97
C LEU A 51 -2.59 -4.88 4.01
N PHE A 52 -3.23 -4.61 2.88
CA PHE A 52 -4.29 -3.62 2.77
C PHE A 52 -5.47 -4.20 2.00
N GLU A 53 -6.63 -4.29 2.66
CA GLU A 53 -7.86 -4.70 1.99
C GLU A 53 -8.44 -3.53 1.20
N CYS A 54 -8.68 -3.70 -0.10
CA CYS A 54 -9.36 -2.71 -0.93
C CYS A 54 -10.19 -3.35 -2.03
N LYS A 55 -11.47 -2.97 -2.07
CA LYS A 55 -12.46 -3.50 -3.01
C LYS A 55 -12.73 -2.60 -4.21
N ASP A 56 -12.18 -1.40 -4.20
CA ASP A 56 -12.32 -0.41 -5.25
C ASP A 56 -11.35 -0.67 -6.41
N ASP A 57 -11.40 0.20 -7.42
CA ASP A 57 -10.42 0.21 -8.51
C ASP A 57 -9.00 0.47 -8.01
N VAL A 58 -8.01 -0.05 -8.74
CA VAL A 58 -6.58 0.07 -8.40
C VAL A 58 -6.19 1.52 -8.09
N LYS A 59 -6.67 2.47 -8.89
CA LYS A 59 -6.39 3.90 -8.71
C LYS A 59 -6.90 4.43 -7.36
N GLU A 60 -8.11 4.04 -6.98
CA GLU A 60 -8.72 4.44 -5.70
C GLU A 60 -8.00 3.79 -4.53
N CYS A 61 -7.61 2.52 -4.65
CA CYS A 61 -6.84 1.83 -3.63
C CYS A 61 -5.47 2.48 -3.39
N LEU A 62 -4.77 2.86 -4.46
CA LEU A 62 -3.49 3.57 -4.36
C LEU A 62 -3.66 4.95 -3.72
N ASN A 63 -4.71 5.69 -4.09
CA ASN A 63 -5.05 6.97 -3.46
C ASN A 63 -5.33 6.83 -1.95
N LYS A 64 -6.08 5.81 -1.54
CA LYS A 64 -6.36 5.55 -0.12
C LYS A 64 -5.09 5.25 0.65
N ILE A 65 -4.20 4.42 0.11
CA ILE A 65 -2.91 4.13 0.76
C ILE A 65 -2.04 5.38 0.81
N TYR A 66 -1.95 6.14 -0.28
CA TYR A 66 -1.21 7.41 -0.29
C TYR A 66 -1.69 8.33 0.83
N ASN A 67 -3.01 8.48 0.99
CA ASN A 67 -3.57 9.29 2.07
C ASN A 67 -3.23 8.74 3.46
N ILE A 68 -3.26 7.43 3.67
CA ILE A 68 -2.91 6.82 4.96
C ILE A 68 -1.42 7.01 5.30
N LEU A 69 -0.54 6.88 4.30
CA LEU A 69 0.92 6.95 4.49
C LEU A 69 1.44 8.38 4.61
N PHE A 70 0.95 9.30 3.77
CA PHE A 70 1.57 10.61 3.57
C PHE A 70 0.68 11.79 3.96
N THR A 71 -0.63 11.60 4.12
CA THR A 71 -1.45 12.63 4.76
C THR A 71 -1.15 12.63 6.24
N ARG A 72 -0.15 13.44 6.64
CA ARG A 72 0.06 13.84 8.02
C ARG A 72 -1.31 14.20 8.59
N LYS A 73 -1.81 13.43 9.56
CA LYS A 73 -2.90 13.89 10.42
C LYS A 73 -2.48 15.29 10.87
N LYS A 74 -3.27 16.31 10.54
CA LYS A 74 -3.14 17.62 11.20
C LYS A 74 -3.10 17.27 12.68
N SER A 75 -1.95 17.43 13.33
CA SER A 75 -1.89 17.31 14.77
C SER A 75 -2.96 18.28 15.27
N CYS A 76 -4.01 17.77 15.91
CA CYS A 76 -4.98 18.63 16.56
C CYS A 76 -4.20 19.43 17.59
N LYS A 77 -3.81 20.66 17.24
CA LYS A 77 -3.51 21.68 18.23
C LYS A 77 -4.84 21.92 18.92
N PHE A 78 -5.04 21.29 20.07
CA PHE A 78 -6.00 21.79 21.05
C PHE A 78 -5.47 23.17 21.44
N ALA A 79 -6.04 24.20 20.82
CA ALA A 79 -5.87 25.60 21.19
C ALA A 79 -6.88 25.93 22.29
#